data_AF-A0A7S0JHK7-F1
#
_entry.id   AF-A0A7S0JHK7-F1
#
_cell.length_a   1.000
_cell.length_b   1.000
_cell.length_c   1.000
_cell.angle_alpha   90.00
_cell.angle_beta   90.00
_cell.angle_gamma   90.00
#
_symmetry.space_group_name_H-M   'P 1'
#
loop_
_entity.id
_entity.type
_entity.pdbx_description
1 polymer ?
#
loop_
_entity_poly.entity_id
_entity_poly.type
_entity_poly.pdbx_seq_one_letter_code
_entity_poly.pdbx_strand_id
1 'polypeptide(L)'
;PEMQWPPAAAAAVAAGAPRSNRSTAGGHSPDVQSADGKSPDGLGQSAGGRPRGGQSRGVAGSRRRTSAAAECPHSHDDTLQLWHEARTWPTGAVPAAWANVTLPEQSRILLDRSVQVGLLTIPPSATLVLGGGGAEHMRINATGIVVEPDGALCAGSEDYPLHSLLTLTLHGDREKKSPPAWYKGLHVKGLLELHGTSYERSWSRLAAAAHAGDTSLTTQHAVDWVAGQRLLLVSTALKDARDWHQNEVFTITSVQPSGEGSRVALDGAVQHDHAAGDAYQGEVAVLSRRVVIQGDEASEPTDLTPVACRGGPGTLGDSSMPCPHTHRSGFGAHLLVSDGGVAHISGVEFYRMGQTNRLGRYPVHFHMLGHGGADSYVHGSAIWHSFYRCVVVHGSHKVHVTHNVAYDAIGHCYYLEDGVEEQNIIAFNLAAHVHIIGTPATGFGQTIAEVRSHEHLLNPADVAASGFYISNAYNEVVGNAASGGWAG
;
A
#
# COMPACT_ATOMS: atom_id res chain seq x y z
N PRO A 1 0.62 28.86 4.37
CA PRO A 1 -0.52 28.46 5.24
C PRO A 1 -0.19 27.13 5.92
N GLU A 2 0.06 27.16 7.23
CA GLU A 2 0.33 25.95 8.02
C GLU A 2 -0.85 25.00 7.94
N MET A 3 -0.62 23.81 7.38
CA MET A 3 -1.57 22.71 7.43
C MET A 3 -1.42 22.06 8.82
N GLN A 4 -2.19 22.55 9.80
CA GLN A 4 -2.28 21.94 11.12
C GLN A 4 -3.05 20.62 10.99
N TRP A 5 -2.35 19.52 11.27
CA TRP A 5 -2.93 18.18 11.38
C TRP A 5 -3.80 18.15 12.64
N PRO A 6 -5.11 17.86 12.54
CA PRO A 6 -5.89 17.56 13.73
C PRO A 6 -5.32 16.29 14.40
N PRO A 7 -5.36 16.16 15.74
CA PRO A 7 -5.03 14.90 16.37
C PRO A 7 -6.01 13.83 15.86
N ALA A 8 -5.47 12.70 15.39
CA ALA A 8 -6.25 11.53 15.01
C ALA A 8 -7.29 11.25 16.10
N ALA A 9 -8.58 11.22 15.72
CA ALA A 9 -9.64 10.94 16.65
C ALA A 9 -9.47 9.50 17.15
N ALA A 10 -9.09 9.33 18.41
CA ALA A 10 -9.14 8.04 19.06
C ALA A 10 -10.58 7.52 18.94
N ALA A 11 -10.77 6.43 18.18
CA ALA A 11 -12.04 5.74 18.09
C ALA A 11 -12.39 5.15 19.47
N ALA A 12 -13.08 5.93 20.29
CA ALA A 12 -13.66 5.46 21.53
C ALA A 12 -14.87 4.58 21.19
N VAL A 13 -14.70 3.26 21.26
CA VAL A 13 -15.82 2.32 21.29
C VAL A 13 -16.64 2.62 22.54
N ALA A 14 -17.85 3.18 22.36
CA ALA A 14 -18.77 3.47 23.44
C ALA A 14 -19.28 2.16 24.07
N ALA A 15 -18.63 1.71 25.14
CA ALA A 15 -19.18 0.68 26.02
C ALA A 15 -20.35 1.29 26.81
N GLY A 16 -21.57 0.83 26.51
CA GLY A 16 -22.76 1.17 27.28
C GLY A 16 -22.58 0.80 28.75
N ALA A 17 -22.72 1.78 29.64
CA ALA A 17 -22.61 1.60 31.07
C ALA A 17 -23.67 0.61 31.61
N PRO A 18 -23.31 -0.29 32.54
CA PRO A 18 -24.28 -1.16 33.19
C PRO A 18 -25.08 -0.36 34.23
N ARG A 19 -26.41 -0.38 34.12
CA ARG A 19 -27.28 0.14 35.18
C ARG A 19 -27.15 -0.75 36.41
N SER A 20 -26.64 -0.16 37.49
CA SER A 20 -26.71 -0.68 38.85
C SER A 20 -28.15 -0.77 39.32
N ASN A 21 -28.55 -1.90 39.91
CA ASN A 21 -29.63 -1.93 40.90
C ASN A 21 -29.28 -2.93 42.00
N ARG A 22 -29.13 -2.43 43.23
CA ARG A 22 -29.00 -3.22 44.45
C ARG A 22 -30.27 -3.08 45.28
N SER A 23 -30.86 -4.24 45.54
CA SER A 23 -31.63 -4.68 46.72
C SER A 23 -32.84 -3.88 47.22
N THR A 24 -33.97 -4.59 47.38
CA THR A 24 -34.53 -4.95 48.70
C THR A 24 -35.55 -6.11 48.62
N ALA A 25 -35.32 -7.10 49.51
CA ALA A 25 -36.25 -7.93 50.30
C ALA A 25 -37.50 -8.60 49.68
N GLY A 26 -37.60 -9.93 49.93
CA GLY A 26 -38.81 -10.51 50.53
C GLY A 26 -39.47 -11.71 49.85
N GLY A 27 -39.18 -12.92 50.35
CA GLY A 27 -40.21 -13.87 50.80
C GLY A 27 -40.92 -14.82 49.81
N HIS A 28 -40.69 -16.12 50.05
CA HIS A 28 -41.67 -17.24 50.02
C HIS A 28 -42.27 -17.73 48.69
N SER A 29 -41.93 -18.99 48.33
CA SER A 29 -42.80 -19.96 47.64
C SER A 29 -43.91 -20.47 48.59
N PRO A 30 -44.90 -21.30 48.19
CA PRO A 30 -45.13 -21.99 46.90
C PRO A 30 -46.58 -21.85 46.37
N ASP A 31 -46.90 -22.38 45.18
CA ASP A 31 -47.93 -23.42 45.02
C ASP A 31 -48.27 -23.82 43.57
N VAL A 32 -48.82 -25.03 43.52
CA VAL A 32 -49.10 -25.98 42.43
C VAL A 32 -50.46 -25.70 41.75
N GLN A 33 -50.72 -26.44 40.65
CA GLN A 33 -52.00 -26.71 39.94
C GLN A 33 -52.17 -25.88 38.65
N SER A 34 -52.59 -26.39 37.49
CA SER A 34 -53.03 -27.72 37.02
C SER A 34 -53.26 -27.62 35.50
N ALA A 35 -52.94 -28.70 34.74
CA ALA A 35 -53.78 -29.42 33.76
C ALA A 35 -54.96 -28.63 33.12
N ASP A 36 -55.17 -28.57 31.80
CA ASP A 36 -55.40 -29.59 30.75
C ASP A 36 -55.41 -28.81 29.41
N GLY A 37 -55.26 -29.31 28.18
CA GLY A 37 -55.32 -30.63 27.58
C GLY A 37 -55.56 -30.44 26.06
N LYS A 38 -55.42 -31.54 25.31
CA LYS A 38 -55.89 -31.79 23.92
C LYS A 38 -55.04 -31.32 22.73
N SER A 39 -54.25 -32.27 22.22
CA SER A 39 -54.15 -32.64 20.78
C SER A 39 -55.48 -33.30 20.32
N PRO A 40 -55.84 -33.45 19.01
CA PRO A 40 -54.98 -34.10 18.00
C PRO A 40 -55.13 -33.71 16.50
N ASP A 41 -54.14 -34.21 15.75
CA ASP A 41 -54.14 -34.79 14.39
C ASP A 41 -54.70 -34.06 13.16
N GLY A 42 -53.90 -34.15 12.07
CA GLY A 42 -54.34 -33.90 10.70
C GLY A 42 -53.22 -33.94 9.66
N LEU A 43 -52.76 -35.13 9.29
CA LEU A 43 -51.87 -35.42 8.16
C LEU A 43 -52.54 -35.07 6.81
N GLY A 44 -51.75 -34.57 5.85
CA GLY A 44 -52.15 -34.45 4.44
C GLY A 44 -50.97 -34.20 3.51
N GLN A 45 -50.47 -35.26 2.89
CA GLN A 45 -49.52 -35.21 1.76
C GLN A 45 -50.25 -34.81 0.47
N SER A 46 -49.60 -34.04 -0.41
CA SER A 46 -49.70 -34.25 -1.86
C SER A 46 -48.53 -33.60 -2.60
N ALA A 47 -48.14 -34.25 -3.70
CA ALA A 47 -46.94 -34.04 -4.48
C ALA A 47 -47.18 -33.13 -5.71
N GLY A 48 -46.08 -32.59 -6.25
CA GLY A 48 -45.87 -32.44 -7.70
C GLY A 48 -46.06 -31.04 -8.28
N GLY A 49 -44.98 -30.51 -8.90
CA GLY A 49 -45.08 -29.44 -9.89
C GLY A 49 -43.87 -28.51 -9.96
N ARG A 50 -42.91 -28.79 -10.85
CA ARG A 50 -41.94 -27.80 -11.34
C ARG A 50 -42.67 -26.72 -12.16
N PRO A 51 -42.17 -25.47 -12.15
CA PRO A 51 -42.09 -24.72 -13.39
C PRO A 51 -40.67 -24.20 -13.67
N ARG A 52 -40.33 -24.22 -14.96
CA ARG A 52 -39.15 -23.63 -15.58
C ARG A 52 -39.31 -22.11 -15.70
N GLY A 53 -38.17 -21.41 -15.71
CA GLY A 53 -37.96 -20.19 -16.50
C GLY A 53 -38.37 -18.87 -15.85
N GLY A 54 -37.43 -18.22 -15.16
CA GLY A 54 -37.53 -16.83 -14.72
C GLY A 54 -36.27 -16.08 -15.12
N GLN A 55 -36.45 -15.09 -16.00
CA GLN A 55 -35.43 -14.32 -16.69
C GLN A 55 -34.53 -13.52 -15.74
N SER A 56 -33.23 -13.48 -16.09
CA SER A 56 -32.24 -12.55 -15.55
C SER A 56 -32.69 -11.11 -15.79
N ARG A 57 -32.99 -10.37 -14.71
CA ARG A 57 -33.18 -8.93 -14.77
C ARG A 57 -31.84 -8.26 -15.07
N GLY A 58 -31.77 -7.63 -16.23
CA GLY A 58 -30.60 -6.93 -16.73
C GLY A 58 -30.18 -5.78 -15.82
N VAL A 59 -28.87 -5.70 -15.61
CA VAL A 59 -28.16 -4.53 -15.08
C VAL A 59 -28.35 -3.40 -16.08
N ALA A 60 -29.08 -2.36 -15.67
CA ALA A 60 -29.30 -1.19 -16.49
C ALA A 60 -28.06 -0.29 -16.47
N GLY A 61 -27.39 -0.22 -17.61
CA GLY A 61 -26.84 1.02 -18.16
C GLY A 61 -25.64 1.64 -17.45
N SER A 62 -24.48 0.99 -17.51
CA SER A 62 -23.22 1.73 -17.60
C SER A 62 -23.29 2.58 -18.87
N ARG A 63 -23.28 3.91 -18.71
CA ARG A 63 -23.03 4.82 -19.82
C ARG A 63 -21.62 4.50 -20.31
N ARG A 64 -21.51 3.72 -21.39
CA ARG A 64 -20.30 3.66 -22.22
C ARG A 64 -19.96 5.09 -22.61
N ARG A 65 -19.01 5.69 -21.89
CA ARG A 65 -18.12 6.69 -22.46
C ARG A 65 -17.54 6.00 -23.69
N THR A 66 -17.85 6.53 -24.87
CA THR A 66 -17.12 6.21 -26.09
C THR A 66 -15.65 6.47 -25.78
N SER A 67 -14.86 5.42 -25.62
CA SER A 67 -13.41 5.55 -25.60
C SER A 67 -13.02 6.08 -26.97
N ALA A 68 -12.64 7.36 -27.05
CA ALA A 68 -11.56 7.69 -27.94
C ALA A 68 -10.44 6.71 -27.60
N ALA A 69 -9.93 5.96 -28.57
CA ALA A 69 -8.76 5.12 -28.34
C ALA A 69 -7.73 5.99 -27.61
N ALA A 70 -7.35 5.62 -26.39
CA ALA A 70 -6.41 6.44 -25.65
C ALA A 70 -5.14 6.51 -26.49
N GLU A 71 -4.73 7.72 -26.89
CA GLU A 71 -3.50 7.88 -27.64
C GLU A 71 -2.33 7.58 -26.71
N CYS A 72 -1.32 6.87 -27.21
CA CYS A 72 -0.11 6.61 -26.45
C CYS A 72 0.46 7.95 -25.95
N PRO A 73 0.70 8.13 -24.64
CA PRO A 73 1.22 9.39 -24.10
C PRO A 73 2.54 9.81 -24.75
N HIS A 74 3.32 8.83 -25.23
CA HIS A 74 4.61 8.99 -25.91
C HIS A 74 4.48 9.14 -27.44
N SER A 75 3.28 9.15 -28.01
CA SER A 75 3.09 9.35 -29.44
C SER A 75 3.61 10.72 -29.84
N HIS A 76 4.62 10.73 -30.73
CA HIS A 76 5.16 11.96 -31.29
C HIS A 76 4.16 12.57 -32.27
N ASP A 77 3.39 13.53 -31.79
CA ASP A 77 2.63 14.48 -32.60
C ASP A 77 3.31 15.86 -32.60
N ASP A 78 2.80 16.80 -33.40
CA ASP A 78 3.36 18.16 -33.51
C ASP A 78 3.25 18.99 -32.22
N THR A 79 2.55 18.50 -31.19
CA THR A 79 2.36 19.18 -29.90
C THR A 79 3.33 18.70 -28.82
N LEU A 80 4.01 17.56 -29.03
CA LEU A 80 4.95 16.98 -28.07
C LEU A 80 6.36 17.55 -28.25
N GLN A 81 6.78 18.39 -27.31
CA GLN A 81 8.10 19.02 -27.31
C GLN A 81 9.13 18.17 -26.55
N LEU A 82 10.38 18.13 -27.00
CA LEU A 82 11.42 17.37 -26.31
C LEU A 82 12.08 18.20 -25.20
N TRP A 83 12.17 17.65 -24.00
CA TRP A 83 12.83 18.29 -22.85
C TRP A 83 14.24 18.79 -23.19
N HIS A 84 14.98 18.02 -23.99
CA HIS A 84 16.39 18.27 -24.28
C HIS A 84 16.64 19.22 -25.45
N GLU A 85 15.59 19.82 -25.99
CA GLU A 85 15.72 20.80 -27.06
C GLU A 85 15.63 22.22 -26.51
N ALA A 86 16.55 23.08 -26.96
CA ALA A 86 16.62 24.46 -26.51
C ALA A 86 15.33 25.26 -26.81
N ARG A 87 14.64 24.91 -27.90
CA ARG A 87 13.36 25.53 -28.32
C ARG A 87 12.17 25.26 -27.39
N THR A 88 12.25 24.22 -26.57
CA THR A 88 11.22 23.88 -25.56
C THR A 88 11.22 24.90 -24.42
N TRP A 89 12.35 25.56 -24.18
CA TRP A 89 12.55 26.43 -23.02
C TRP A 89 12.47 27.91 -23.40
N PRO A 90 11.73 28.75 -22.63
CA PRO A 90 11.65 30.19 -22.89
C PRO A 90 13.00 30.92 -22.85
N THR A 91 13.97 30.36 -22.12
CA THR A 91 15.35 30.85 -22.04
C THR A 91 16.16 30.57 -23.30
N GLY A 92 15.67 29.73 -24.21
CA GLY A 92 16.43 29.24 -25.36
C GLY A 92 17.55 28.28 -24.96
N ALA A 93 17.50 27.68 -23.77
CA ALA A 93 18.50 26.72 -23.27
C ALA A 93 17.87 25.67 -22.35
N VAL A 94 18.33 24.43 -22.44
CA VAL A 94 17.91 23.33 -21.56
C VAL A 94 18.32 23.64 -20.11
N PRO A 95 17.45 23.38 -19.11
CA PRO A 95 17.76 23.61 -17.71
C PRO A 95 19.05 22.94 -17.27
N ALA A 96 19.86 23.67 -16.50
CA ALA A 96 21.05 23.13 -15.88
C ALA A 96 20.71 22.05 -14.85
N ALA A 97 21.63 21.11 -14.62
CA ALA A 97 21.47 20.10 -13.59
C ALA A 97 21.18 20.73 -12.23
N TRP A 98 20.22 20.17 -11.49
CA TRP A 98 19.76 20.64 -10.18
C TRP A 98 19.13 22.04 -10.15
N ALA A 99 18.90 22.68 -11.30
CA ALA A 99 18.11 23.90 -11.35
C ALA A 99 16.64 23.61 -10.97
N ASN A 100 15.99 24.57 -10.31
CA ASN A 100 14.53 24.52 -10.19
C ASN A 100 13.93 24.78 -11.57
N VAL A 101 12.98 23.93 -11.98
CA VAL A 101 12.38 23.96 -13.31
C VAL A 101 10.87 24.09 -13.17
N THR A 102 10.30 25.08 -13.85
CA THR A 102 8.86 25.14 -14.12
C THR A 102 8.67 24.90 -15.61
N LEU A 103 7.79 23.96 -15.96
CA LEU A 103 7.46 23.73 -17.37
C LEU A 103 6.78 24.98 -17.96
N PRO A 104 6.92 25.26 -19.26
CA PRO A 104 6.12 26.27 -19.94
C PRO A 104 4.62 25.93 -19.80
N GLU A 105 3.78 26.95 -19.64
CA GLU A 105 2.33 26.76 -19.65
C GLU A 105 1.84 26.20 -21.00
N GLN A 106 0.71 25.51 -21.00
CA GLN A 106 0.08 24.94 -22.21
C GLN A 106 1.04 24.04 -23.03
N SER A 107 2.00 23.39 -22.37
CA SER A 107 2.99 22.55 -23.03
C SER A 107 2.78 21.07 -22.76
N ARG A 108 3.13 20.23 -23.73
CA ARG A 108 3.35 18.79 -23.53
C ARG A 108 4.83 18.52 -23.77
N ILE A 109 5.55 18.13 -22.73
CA ILE A 109 7.00 17.92 -22.79
C ILE A 109 7.32 16.45 -22.57
N LEU A 110 8.04 15.85 -23.51
CA LEU A 110 8.60 14.51 -23.39
C LEU A 110 10.01 14.58 -22.80
N LEU A 111 10.21 13.89 -21.69
CA LEU A 111 11.50 13.61 -21.09
C LEU A 111 11.85 12.14 -21.35
N ASP A 112 12.78 11.92 -22.27
CA ASP A 112 13.14 10.59 -22.80
C ASP A 112 14.54 10.10 -22.37
N ARG A 113 15.29 10.93 -21.65
CA ARG A 113 16.64 10.64 -21.15
C ARG A 113 16.80 11.06 -19.70
N SER A 114 17.81 10.50 -19.05
CA SER A 114 18.12 10.78 -17.65
C SER A 114 18.39 12.28 -17.41
N VAL A 115 17.91 12.79 -16.28
CA VAL A 115 18.05 14.21 -15.90
C VAL A 115 18.21 14.36 -14.38
N GLN A 116 18.77 15.50 -13.97
CA GLN A 116 18.84 15.93 -12.57
C GLN A 116 18.24 17.33 -12.47
N VAL A 117 17.23 17.51 -11.63
CA VAL A 117 16.54 18.79 -11.42
C VAL A 117 16.40 19.08 -9.92
N GLY A 118 16.25 20.35 -9.58
CA GLY A 118 15.94 20.79 -8.22
C GLY A 118 14.48 20.48 -7.90
N LEU A 119 13.68 21.51 -7.68
CA LEU A 119 12.22 21.40 -7.68
C LEU A 119 11.70 21.40 -9.12
N LEU A 120 10.89 20.42 -9.47
CA LEU A 120 10.18 20.35 -10.75
C LEU A 120 8.70 20.70 -10.57
N THR A 121 8.26 21.78 -11.21
CA THR A 121 6.88 22.25 -11.17
C THR A 121 6.22 22.06 -12.53
N ILE A 122 5.13 21.30 -12.55
CA ILE A 122 4.24 21.14 -13.70
C ILE A 122 3.04 22.07 -13.45
N PRO A 123 2.97 23.24 -14.11
CA PRO A 123 1.91 24.22 -13.89
C PRO A 123 0.57 23.74 -14.46
N PRO A 124 -0.54 24.47 -14.21
CA PRO A 124 -1.82 24.19 -14.85
C PRO A 124 -1.68 24.13 -16.37
N SER A 125 -2.41 23.22 -17.02
CA SER A 125 -2.41 22.96 -18.47
C SER A 125 -1.10 22.42 -19.08
N ALA A 126 -0.06 22.17 -18.27
CA ALA A 126 1.15 21.51 -18.74
C ALA A 126 1.12 20.01 -18.45
N THR A 127 1.71 19.22 -19.34
CA THR A 127 1.91 17.79 -19.16
C THR A 127 3.38 17.44 -19.32
N LEU A 128 3.94 16.76 -18.32
CA LEU A 128 5.25 16.10 -18.44
C LEU A 128 5.03 14.62 -18.75
N VAL A 129 5.51 14.15 -19.89
CA VAL A 129 5.53 12.75 -20.28
C VAL A 129 6.93 12.19 -20.05
N LEU A 130 7.03 11.09 -19.31
CA LEU A 130 8.26 10.40 -18.98
C LEU A 130 8.37 9.10 -19.77
N GLY A 131 9.53 8.86 -20.40
CA GLY A 131 9.82 7.63 -21.14
C GLY A 131 9.96 7.85 -22.65
N GLY A 132 9.75 6.80 -23.45
CA GLY A 132 9.85 6.87 -24.91
C GLY A 132 11.27 6.79 -25.51
N GLY A 133 12.33 6.93 -24.70
CA GLY A 133 13.72 6.98 -25.16
C GLY A 133 14.40 5.64 -25.53
N GLY A 134 13.67 4.54 -25.65
CA GLY A 134 14.21 3.21 -25.99
C GLY A 134 14.48 2.30 -24.78
N ALA A 135 15.38 1.32 -24.95
CA ALA A 135 15.64 0.24 -23.98
C ALA A 135 16.57 0.62 -22.80
N GLU A 136 17.03 1.87 -22.72
CA GLU A 136 17.95 2.31 -21.67
C GLU A 136 17.24 2.51 -20.32
N HIS A 137 17.97 2.28 -19.23
CA HIS A 137 17.49 2.57 -17.87
C HIS A 137 17.49 4.08 -17.63
N MET A 138 16.31 4.68 -17.71
CA MET A 138 16.09 6.11 -17.49
C MET A 138 16.11 6.45 -16.00
N ARG A 139 16.91 7.45 -15.61
CA ARG A 139 17.04 7.91 -14.22
C ARG A 139 16.69 9.39 -14.10
N ILE A 140 15.69 9.71 -13.27
CA ILE A 140 15.29 11.06 -12.96
C ILE A 140 15.66 11.33 -11.50
N ASN A 141 16.48 12.33 -11.26
CA ASN A 141 16.79 12.79 -9.91
C ASN A 141 16.15 14.15 -9.69
N ALA A 142 15.38 14.28 -8.61
CA ALA A 142 14.73 15.53 -8.24
C ALA A 142 14.82 15.76 -6.74
N THR A 143 14.82 17.01 -6.28
CA THR A 143 14.64 17.32 -4.84
C THR A 143 13.16 17.37 -4.44
N GLY A 144 12.27 17.42 -5.42
CA GLY A 144 10.83 17.42 -5.27
C GLY A 144 10.11 17.64 -6.60
N ILE A 145 8.87 17.19 -6.68
CA ILE A 145 8.00 17.40 -7.84
C ILE A 145 6.65 17.90 -7.35
N VAL A 146 6.10 18.91 -8.03
CA VAL A 146 4.74 19.41 -7.84
C VAL A 146 3.98 19.31 -9.16
N VAL A 147 2.83 18.64 -9.13
CA VAL A 147 1.82 18.70 -10.18
C VAL A 147 0.74 19.66 -9.71
N GLU A 148 0.69 20.86 -10.28
CA GLU A 148 -0.36 21.84 -9.97
C GLU A 148 -1.73 21.37 -10.48
N PRO A 149 -2.85 21.93 -9.97
CA PRO A 149 -4.18 21.67 -10.52
C PRO A 149 -4.20 21.86 -12.04
N ASP A 150 -4.91 20.96 -12.74
CA ASP A 150 -4.96 20.89 -14.21
C ASP A 150 -3.61 20.63 -14.92
N GLY A 151 -2.52 20.39 -14.18
CA GLY A 151 -1.27 19.84 -14.70
C GLY A 151 -1.27 18.31 -14.68
N ALA A 152 -0.38 17.68 -15.45
CA ALA A 152 -0.27 16.23 -15.51
C ALA A 152 1.17 15.72 -15.53
N LEU A 153 1.44 14.66 -14.77
CA LEU A 153 2.67 13.86 -14.87
C LEU A 153 2.31 12.46 -15.36
N CYS A 154 2.86 12.05 -16.49
CA CYS A 154 2.54 10.78 -17.13
C CYS A 154 3.79 9.92 -17.34
N ALA A 155 3.77 8.66 -16.93
CA ALA A 155 4.78 7.66 -17.21
C ALA A 155 4.09 6.36 -17.63
N GLY A 156 3.74 6.26 -18.91
CA GLY A 156 2.83 5.22 -19.41
C GLY A 156 1.37 5.62 -19.32
N SER A 157 0.51 4.73 -19.79
CA SER A 157 -0.93 4.72 -19.55
C SER A 157 -1.42 3.28 -19.40
N GLU A 158 -2.70 3.09 -19.04
CA GLU A 158 -3.32 1.78 -18.93
C GLU A 158 -3.16 0.95 -20.23
N ASP A 159 -3.34 1.59 -21.38
CA ASP A 159 -3.22 0.95 -22.70
C ASP A 159 -1.75 0.85 -23.19
N TYR A 160 -0.86 1.70 -22.68
CA TYR A 160 0.56 1.78 -23.10
C TYR A 160 1.49 1.84 -21.88
N PRO A 161 1.63 0.74 -21.12
CA PRO A 161 2.51 0.69 -19.97
C PRO A 161 3.99 0.79 -20.37
N LEU A 162 4.81 1.34 -19.48
CA LEU A 162 6.26 1.38 -19.65
C LEU A 162 6.88 -0.01 -19.48
N HIS A 163 7.62 -0.43 -20.50
CA HIS A 163 8.41 -1.68 -20.48
C HIS A 163 9.89 -1.44 -20.18
N SER A 164 10.41 -0.26 -20.53
CA SER A 164 11.74 0.20 -20.14
C SER A 164 11.80 0.51 -18.64
N LEU A 165 12.97 0.30 -18.03
CA LEU A 165 13.16 0.64 -16.62
C LEU A 165 13.28 2.17 -16.45
N LEU A 166 12.39 2.74 -15.65
CA LEU A 166 12.39 4.14 -15.23
C LEU A 166 12.55 4.21 -13.71
N THR A 167 13.50 5.00 -13.24
CA THR A 167 13.70 5.25 -11.80
C THR A 167 13.67 6.73 -11.50
N LEU A 168 12.67 7.16 -10.74
CA LEU A 168 12.58 8.48 -10.13
C LEU A 168 13.13 8.42 -8.70
N THR A 169 14.25 9.10 -8.47
CA THR A 169 14.88 9.22 -7.14
C THR A 169 14.68 10.62 -6.60
N LEU A 170 14.08 10.72 -5.42
CA LEU A 170 13.83 11.98 -4.72
C LEU A 170 14.86 12.19 -3.61
N HIS A 171 15.56 13.32 -3.69
CA HIS A 171 16.67 13.70 -2.82
C HIS A 171 16.23 14.70 -1.76
N GLY A 172 16.81 14.60 -0.57
CA GLY A 172 16.57 15.59 0.47
C GLY A 172 17.03 15.16 1.86
N ASP A 173 17.47 16.13 2.63
CA ASP A 173 17.95 15.98 4.00
C ASP A 173 16.82 16.03 5.03
N ARG A 174 16.97 15.26 6.10
CA ARG A 174 16.02 15.19 7.21
C ARG A 174 15.92 16.50 8.01
N GLU A 175 16.96 17.33 7.99
CA GLU A 175 17.11 18.49 8.90
C GLU A 175 16.04 19.58 8.74
N LYS A 176 15.34 19.60 7.60
CA LYS A 176 14.25 20.57 7.40
C LYS A 176 13.08 20.25 8.33
N LYS A 177 12.84 21.14 9.30
CA LYS A 177 11.62 21.18 10.11
C LYS A 177 10.47 21.69 9.25
N SER A 178 9.33 21.00 9.30
CA SER A 178 8.10 21.34 8.57
C SER A 178 8.32 21.61 7.07
N PRO A 179 8.94 20.68 6.33
CA PRO A 179 9.23 20.91 4.92
C PRO A 179 7.92 20.95 4.11
N PRO A 180 7.90 21.72 2.99
CA PRO A 180 6.74 21.73 2.09
C PRO A 180 6.43 20.32 1.58
N ALA A 181 5.18 20.09 1.16
CA ALA A 181 4.71 18.76 0.76
C ALA A 181 5.42 18.15 -0.44
N TRP A 182 6.15 18.92 -1.25
CA TRP A 182 6.96 18.41 -2.35
C TRP A 182 8.37 18.01 -1.95
N TYR A 183 8.83 18.37 -0.75
CA TYR A 183 10.23 18.18 -0.39
C TYR A 183 10.55 16.71 -0.18
N LYS A 184 11.52 16.19 -0.94
CA LYS A 184 11.77 14.75 -1.09
C LYS A 184 10.46 14.01 -1.40
N GLY A 185 9.60 14.64 -2.19
CA GLY A 185 8.23 14.20 -2.40
C GLY A 185 7.72 14.48 -3.80
N LEU A 186 6.69 13.74 -4.18
CA LEU A 186 5.83 14.03 -5.33
C LEU A 186 4.48 14.49 -4.78
N HIS A 187 4.20 15.78 -4.91
CA HIS A 187 2.94 16.40 -4.48
C HIS A 187 2.02 16.60 -5.69
N VAL A 188 0.93 15.86 -5.72
CA VAL A 188 -0.02 15.81 -6.83
C VAL A 188 -1.30 16.53 -6.44
N LYS A 189 -1.55 17.66 -7.11
CA LYS A 189 -2.81 18.41 -7.07
C LYS A 189 -3.57 18.36 -8.41
N GLY A 190 -2.89 17.95 -9.47
CA GLY A 190 -3.45 17.65 -10.79
C GLY A 190 -3.57 16.14 -11.03
N LEU A 191 -3.14 15.68 -12.20
CA LEU A 191 -3.19 14.28 -12.61
C LEU A 191 -1.82 13.59 -12.50
N LEU A 192 -1.81 12.38 -11.95
CA LEU A 192 -0.67 11.47 -11.98
C LEU A 192 -1.05 10.17 -12.68
N GLU A 193 -0.39 9.87 -13.80
CA GLU A 193 -0.52 8.61 -14.55
C GLU A 193 0.81 7.86 -14.46
N LEU A 194 0.84 6.72 -13.77
CA LEU A 194 2.02 5.87 -13.67
C LEU A 194 1.65 4.43 -14.00
N HIS A 195 2.08 3.95 -15.16
CA HIS A 195 1.80 2.60 -15.63
C HIS A 195 3.10 1.93 -16.05
N GLY A 196 3.60 1.03 -15.21
CA GLY A 196 4.63 0.08 -15.58
C GLY A 196 4.04 -1.20 -16.14
N THR A 197 4.90 -2.06 -16.70
CA THR A 197 4.52 -3.44 -17.05
C THR A 197 3.82 -4.10 -15.86
N SER A 198 2.58 -4.55 -16.08
CA SER A 198 1.83 -5.34 -15.12
C SER A 198 2.32 -6.78 -15.12
N TYR A 199 2.26 -7.42 -13.97
CA TYR A 199 2.48 -8.85 -13.82
C TYR A 199 1.18 -9.45 -13.29
N GLU A 200 0.63 -10.42 -14.02
CA GLU A 200 -0.50 -11.23 -13.58
C GLU A 200 -0.19 -11.84 -12.21
N ARG A 201 -0.90 -11.34 -11.20
CA ARG A 201 -0.72 -11.65 -9.78
C ARG A 201 0.64 -11.18 -9.26
N SER A 202 0.62 -10.07 -8.53
CA SER A 202 1.80 -9.57 -7.80
C SER A 202 2.29 -10.50 -6.70
N TRP A 203 1.43 -11.41 -6.23
CA TRP A 203 1.75 -12.46 -5.27
C TRP A 203 0.85 -13.69 -5.45
N SER A 204 1.32 -14.83 -4.94
CA SER A 204 0.61 -16.09 -4.83
C SER A 204 0.99 -16.78 -3.51
N ARG A 205 0.47 -17.98 -3.27
CA ARG A 205 0.97 -18.89 -2.23
C ARG A 205 1.81 -20.01 -2.83
N LEU A 206 2.62 -20.63 -1.99
CA LEU A 206 3.32 -21.88 -2.28
C LEU A 206 2.32 -23.02 -2.52
N ALA A 207 2.55 -23.79 -3.58
CA ALA A 207 1.83 -25.04 -3.86
C ALA A 207 2.46 -26.25 -3.16
N ALA A 208 3.75 -26.16 -2.83
CA ALA A 208 4.51 -27.16 -2.08
C ALA A 208 5.44 -26.45 -1.11
N ALA A 209 5.70 -27.08 0.03
CA ALA A 209 6.62 -26.53 1.03
C ALA A 209 7.99 -26.29 0.38
N ALA A 210 8.63 -25.18 0.75
CA ALA A 210 10.01 -24.93 0.38
C ALA A 210 10.90 -25.32 1.56
N HIS A 211 11.92 -26.12 1.30
CA HIS A 211 12.86 -26.58 2.32
C HIS A 211 14.19 -25.87 2.19
N ALA A 212 14.89 -25.71 3.31
CA ALA A 212 16.26 -25.20 3.29
C ALA A 212 17.13 -26.04 2.32
N GLY A 213 17.80 -25.38 1.39
CA GLY A 213 18.55 -26.01 0.31
C GLY A 213 17.84 -26.02 -1.05
N ASP A 214 16.52 -25.81 -1.10
CA ASP A 214 15.78 -25.74 -2.35
C ASP A 214 16.21 -24.52 -3.18
N THR A 215 16.34 -24.69 -4.49
CA THR A 215 16.69 -23.60 -5.42
C THR A 215 15.53 -23.21 -6.34
N SER A 216 14.32 -23.67 -6.00
CA SER A 216 13.10 -23.37 -6.76
C SER A 216 11.87 -23.45 -5.88
N LEU A 217 10.89 -22.59 -6.16
CA LEU A 217 9.58 -22.58 -5.52
C LEU A 217 8.51 -23.05 -6.51
N THR A 218 7.42 -23.61 -6.00
CA THR A 218 6.23 -23.92 -6.81
C THR A 218 5.07 -23.07 -6.31
N THR A 219 4.44 -22.29 -7.19
CA THR A 219 3.30 -21.42 -6.88
C THR A 219 1.98 -22.13 -7.11
N GLN A 220 0.94 -21.78 -6.35
CA GLN A 220 -0.43 -22.31 -6.56
C GLN A 220 -1.05 -21.87 -7.88
N HIS A 221 -0.74 -20.66 -8.32
CA HIS A 221 -1.28 -20.09 -9.55
C HIS A 221 -0.17 -19.88 -10.56
N ALA A 222 -0.51 -19.99 -11.84
CA ALA A 222 0.34 -19.52 -12.91
C ALA A 222 0.69 -18.03 -12.71
N VAL A 223 1.94 -17.69 -12.97
CA VAL A 223 2.46 -16.31 -12.90
C VAL A 223 3.25 -16.00 -14.16
N ASP A 224 3.27 -14.73 -14.54
CA ASP A 224 4.00 -14.20 -15.70
C ASP A 224 5.30 -13.48 -15.30
N TRP A 225 5.81 -13.77 -14.10
CA TRP A 225 7.05 -13.19 -13.58
C TRP A 225 8.24 -13.57 -14.46
N VAL A 226 9.24 -12.70 -14.50
CA VAL A 226 10.39 -12.83 -15.40
C VAL A 226 11.72 -12.87 -14.65
N ALA A 227 12.73 -13.46 -15.30
CA ALA A 227 14.08 -13.50 -14.77
C ALA A 227 14.64 -12.10 -14.49
N GLY A 228 15.44 -11.98 -13.44
CA GLY A 228 16.02 -10.72 -12.96
C GLY A 228 15.14 -9.93 -12.00
N GLN A 229 13.87 -10.31 -11.80
CA GLN A 229 13.03 -9.67 -10.78
C GLN A 229 13.37 -10.15 -9.37
N ARG A 230 13.24 -9.25 -8.40
CA ARG A 230 13.25 -9.60 -6.98
C ARG A 230 11.95 -10.26 -6.58
N LEU A 231 12.08 -11.38 -5.89
CA LEU A 231 10.99 -12.18 -5.34
C LEU A 231 11.15 -12.25 -3.81
N LEU A 232 10.05 -12.00 -3.11
CA LEU A 232 9.89 -12.20 -1.68
C LEU A 232 9.31 -13.59 -1.43
N LEU A 233 9.96 -14.35 -0.55
CA LEU A 233 9.41 -15.54 0.09
C LEU A 233 9.09 -15.19 1.55
N VAL A 234 7.81 -15.23 1.89
CA VAL A 234 7.32 -14.78 3.20
C VAL A 234 7.55 -15.86 4.25
N SER A 235 7.97 -15.43 5.43
CA SER A 235 8.14 -16.27 6.61
C SER A 235 6.85 -16.99 6.97
N THR A 236 6.95 -18.28 7.29
CA THR A 236 5.85 -19.04 7.94
C THR A 236 6.13 -19.27 9.43
N ALA A 237 7.13 -18.59 9.99
CA ALA A 237 7.44 -18.69 11.40
C ALA A 237 6.47 -17.87 12.26
N LEU A 238 6.34 -18.28 13.51
CA LEU A 238 5.43 -17.65 14.47
C LEU A 238 5.84 -16.22 14.86
N LYS A 239 7.16 -15.94 14.86
CA LYS A 239 7.69 -14.61 15.11
C LYS A 239 8.16 -14.01 13.78
N ASP A 240 7.81 -12.76 13.53
CA ASP A 240 8.32 -12.01 12.38
C ASP A 240 8.61 -10.57 12.77
N ALA A 241 9.84 -10.30 13.23
CA ALA A 241 10.28 -9.02 13.76
C ALA A 241 11.72 -8.69 13.31
N ARG A 242 12.15 -7.44 13.49
CA ARG A 242 13.50 -7.00 13.04
C ARG A 242 14.65 -7.80 13.63
N ASP A 243 14.53 -8.22 14.88
CA ASP A 243 15.56 -8.99 15.57
C ASP A 243 15.53 -10.48 15.23
N TRP A 244 14.42 -10.96 14.66
CA TRP A 244 14.25 -12.34 14.25
C TRP A 244 13.14 -12.46 13.19
N HIS A 245 13.52 -12.81 11.96
CA HIS A 245 12.62 -13.15 10.87
C HIS A 245 13.23 -14.22 9.97
N GLN A 246 12.39 -14.88 9.18
CA GLN A 246 12.78 -15.86 8.17
C GLN A 246 12.26 -15.49 6.78
N ASN A 247 11.87 -14.22 6.55
CA ASN A 247 11.58 -13.73 5.21
C ASN A 247 12.86 -13.73 4.37
N GLU A 248 12.76 -14.14 3.10
CA GLU A 248 13.90 -14.24 2.19
C GLU A 248 13.60 -13.51 0.87
N VAL A 249 14.62 -12.85 0.29
CA VAL A 249 14.51 -12.16 -0.99
C VAL A 249 15.51 -12.75 -1.97
N PHE A 250 15.03 -13.14 -3.15
CA PHE A 250 15.82 -13.78 -4.20
C PHE A 250 15.72 -13.01 -5.51
N THR A 251 16.64 -13.29 -6.43
CA THR A 251 16.47 -12.96 -7.84
C THR A 251 15.90 -14.16 -8.58
N ILE A 252 14.84 -13.97 -9.35
CA ILE A 252 14.30 -15.01 -10.23
C ILE A 252 15.30 -15.31 -11.34
N THR A 253 15.65 -16.58 -11.54
CA THR A 253 16.52 -17.01 -12.65
C THR A 253 15.72 -17.54 -13.84
N SER A 254 14.58 -18.19 -13.60
CA SER A 254 13.62 -18.56 -14.65
C SER A 254 12.25 -18.89 -14.06
N VAL A 255 11.21 -18.80 -14.89
CA VAL A 255 9.84 -19.24 -14.55
C VAL A 255 9.37 -20.20 -15.62
N GLN A 256 8.81 -21.33 -15.20
CA GLN A 256 8.28 -22.35 -16.10
C GLN A 256 6.89 -22.78 -15.62
N PRO A 257 5.95 -23.10 -16.53
CA PRO A 257 4.66 -23.67 -16.15
C PRO A 257 4.84 -24.97 -15.34
N SER A 258 3.99 -25.18 -14.34
CA SER A 258 4.01 -26.38 -13.49
C SER A 258 2.62 -26.72 -12.98
N GLY A 259 1.89 -27.57 -13.71
CA GLY A 259 0.47 -27.86 -13.43
C GLY A 259 -0.39 -26.60 -13.59
N GLU A 260 -1.25 -26.34 -12.61
CA GLU A 260 -2.04 -25.09 -12.50
C GLU A 260 -1.19 -23.88 -12.06
N GLY A 261 0.05 -24.14 -11.66
CA GLY A 261 0.98 -23.20 -11.07
C GLY A 261 2.19 -22.86 -11.94
N SER A 262 3.24 -22.38 -11.31
CA SER A 262 4.53 -22.14 -11.94
C SER A 262 5.67 -22.61 -11.03
N ARG A 263 6.74 -23.11 -11.64
CA ARG A 263 8.01 -23.37 -10.98
C ARG A 263 8.93 -22.18 -11.20
N VAL A 264 9.30 -21.52 -10.12
CA VAL A 264 10.15 -20.31 -10.11
C VAL A 264 11.53 -20.70 -9.60
N ALA A 265 12.54 -20.62 -10.45
CA ALA A 265 13.92 -20.89 -10.07
C ALA A 265 14.56 -19.64 -9.44
N LEU A 266 15.38 -19.84 -8.41
CA LEU A 266 16.02 -18.81 -7.61
C LEU A 266 17.52 -18.70 -7.95
N ASP A 267 18.15 -17.58 -7.60
CA ASP A 267 19.60 -17.36 -7.71
C ASP A 267 20.40 -17.90 -6.52
N GLY A 268 19.72 -18.41 -5.51
CA GLY A 268 20.29 -19.01 -4.31
C GLY A 268 19.43 -20.15 -3.76
N ALA A 269 19.96 -20.85 -2.77
CA ALA A 269 19.21 -21.83 -2.01
C ALA A 269 18.44 -21.14 -0.89
N VAL A 270 17.21 -21.59 -0.66
CA VAL A 270 16.38 -21.20 0.50
C VAL A 270 17.11 -21.54 1.79
N GLN A 271 17.09 -20.64 2.78
CA GLN A 271 17.80 -20.81 4.06
C GLN A 271 16.91 -21.39 5.16
N HIS A 272 15.59 -21.21 5.05
CA HIS A 272 14.61 -21.64 6.05
C HIS A 272 13.51 -22.52 5.45
N ASP A 273 12.83 -23.30 6.28
CA ASP A 273 11.66 -24.05 5.82
C ASP A 273 10.44 -23.11 5.77
N HIS A 274 9.71 -23.14 4.65
CA HIS A 274 8.46 -22.41 4.45
C HIS A 274 7.32 -23.39 4.22
N ALA A 275 6.31 -23.31 5.08
CA ALA A 275 5.20 -24.25 5.06
C ALA A 275 4.31 -24.08 3.82
N ALA A 276 3.89 -25.20 3.24
CA ALA A 276 2.69 -25.27 2.40
C ALA A 276 1.97 -26.58 2.66
N GLY A 277 0.86 -26.51 3.39
CA GLY A 277 0.01 -27.67 3.72
C GLY A 277 -1.45 -27.28 3.73
N ASP A 278 -2.32 -28.17 4.21
CA ASP A 278 -3.77 -27.99 4.15
C ASP A 278 -4.29 -26.79 4.97
N ALA A 279 -3.59 -26.42 6.05
CA ALA A 279 -4.00 -25.37 6.96
C ALA A 279 -3.44 -23.98 6.62
N TYR A 280 -2.19 -23.91 6.15
CA TYR A 280 -1.49 -22.65 5.84
C TYR A 280 -0.47 -22.88 4.73
N GLN A 281 -0.28 -21.88 3.87
CA GLN A 281 0.76 -21.86 2.86
C GLN A 281 1.45 -20.51 2.84
N GLY A 282 2.78 -20.51 2.78
CA GLY A 282 3.57 -19.29 2.70
C GLY A 282 3.29 -18.50 1.42
N GLU A 283 3.20 -17.19 1.57
CA GLU A 283 3.08 -16.27 0.45
C GLU A 283 4.42 -16.08 -0.27
N VAL A 284 4.33 -15.88 -1.58
CA VAL A 284 5.45 -15.57 -2.46
C VAL A 284 5.04 -14.44 -3.40
N ALA A 285 5.88 -13.43 -3.54
CA ALA A 285 5.51 -12.18 -4.20
C ALA A 285 6.64 -11.60 -5.03
N VAL A 286 6.31 -10.91 -6.12
CA VAL A 286 7.30 -10.19 -6.92
C VAL A 286 7.37 -8.72 -6.48
N LEU A 287 8.57 -8.25 -6.15
CA LEU A 287 8.83 -6.89 -5.68
C LEU A 287 9.21 -5.94 -6.83
N SER A 288 9.95 -6.43 -7.83
CA SER A 288 10.47 -5.57 -8.90
C SER A 288 9.39 -5.08 -9.86
N ARG A 289 9.43 -3.78 -10.21
CA ARG A 289 8.60 -3.18 -11.28
C ARG A 289 9.43 -2.37 -12.27
N ARG A 290 8.81 -1.95 -13.38
CA ARG A 290 9.48 -1.15 -14.43
C ARG A 290 9.49 0.34 -14.15
N VAL A 291 8.54 0.83 -13.37
CA VAL A 291 8.52 2.20 -12.87
C VAL A 291 8.86 2.14 -11.39
N VAL A 292 9.96 2.79 -10.99
CA VAL A 292 10.45 2.84 -9.62
C VAL A 292 10.41 4.27 -9.11
N ILE A 293 9.76 4.52 -7.98
CA ILE A 293 9.83 5.77 -7.22
C ILE A 293 10.55 5.45 -5.91
N GLN A 294 11.61 6.20 -5.61
CA GLN A 294 12.44 5.92 -4.45
C GLN A 294 13.04 7.15 -3.77
N GLY A 295 13.40 6.97 -2.50
CA GLY A 295 14.37 7.83 -1.82
C GLY A 295 15.80 7.55 -2.29
N ASP A 296 16.67 8.54 -2.11
CA ASP A 296 18.12 8.38 -2.30
C ASP A 296 18.75 7.45 -1.25
N GLU A 297 20.06 7.20 -1.36
CA GLU A 297 20.79 6.37 -0.40
C GLU A 297 20.84 6.97 1.00
N ALA A 298 20.75 8.30 1.12
CA ALA A 298 20.69 9.00 2.39
C ALA A 298 19.35 8.83 3.13
N SER A 299 18.38 8.14 2.52
CA SER A 299 17.12 7.78 3.18
C SER A 299 17.26 6.71 4.26
N GLU A 300 18.34 5.92 4.23
CA GLU A 300 18.55 4.82 5.17
C GLU A 300 18.61 5.29 6.62
N PRO A 301 17.98 4.55 7.57
CA PRO A 301 18.08 4.88 8.98
C PRO A 301 19.51 4.67 9.48
N THR A 302 20.01 5.63 10.23
CA THR A 302 21.31 5.60 10.93
C THR A 302 21.19 5.10 12.37
N ASP A 303 19.97 4.98 12.91
CA ASP A 303 19.66 4.59 14.29
C ASP A 303 19.21 3.11 14.39
N LEU A 304 20.01 2.20 13.86
CA LEU A 304 19.69 0.77 13.72
C LEU A 304 19.97 -0.06 14.98
N THR A 305 20.64 0.50 15.99
CA THR A 305 21.06 -0.24 17.18
C THR A 305 20.63 0.45 18.45
N PRO A 306 20.20 -0.31 19.49
CA PRO A 306 19.96 -1.76 19.47
C PRO A 306 18.73 -2.19 18.64
N VAL A 307 18.79 -3.35 17.97
CA VAL A 307 17.68 -3.86 17.14
C VAL A 307 16.45 -4.25 17.99
N ALA A 308 16.70 -4.73 19.21
CA ALA A 308 15.65 -5.08 20.15
C ALA A 308 16.07 -4.84 21.61
N CYS A 309 15.06 -4.54 22.42
CA CYS A 309 15.13 -4.32 23.85
C CYS A 309 14.42 -5.47 24.58
N ARG A 310 14.70 -5.64 25.87
CA ARG A 310 14.05 -6.65 26.72
C ARG A 310 13.25 -5.96 27.81
N GLY A 311 12.09 -6.51 28.15
CA GLY A 311 11.29 -6.04 29.29
C GLY A 311 9.78 -5.93 29.03
N GLY A 312 9.30 -6.33 27.85
CA GLY A 312 7.86 -6.44 27.57
C GLY A 312 7.24 -7.68 28.21
N PRO A 313 5.89 -7.76 28.33
CA PRO A 313 5.24 -8.99 28.71
C PRO A 313 5.54 -10.02 27.63
N GLY A 314 6.33 -11.02 27.98
CA GLY A 314 6.82 -11.97 27.00
C GLY A 314 5.66 -12.70 26.34
N THR A 315 5.58 -12.64 25.01
CA THR A 315 4.62 -13.44 24.25
C THR A 315 5.33 -14.74 23.87
N LEU A 316 4.76 -15.89 24.26
CA LEU A 316 5.30 -17.22 23.93
C LEU A 316 6.77 -17.44 24.39
N GLY A 317 7.17 -16.78 25.47
CA GLY A 317 8.53 -16.90 26.04
C GLY A 317 9.55 -15.91 25.46
N ASP A 318 9.16 -15.06 24.50
CA ASP A 318 10.01 -13.97 24.00
C ASP A 318 9.58 -12.62 24.55
N SER A 319 10.51 -11.91 25.19
CA SER A 319 10.33 -10.56 25.74
C SER A 319 11.01 -9.47 24.91
N SER A 320 11.46 -9.83 23.71
CA SER A 320 12.00 -8.91 22.72
C SER A 320 10.94 -7.92 22.25
N MET A 321 11.30 -6.65 22.19
CA MET A 321 10.45 -5.55 21.75
C MET A 321 11.31 -4.50 21.04
N PRO A 322 10.77 -3.74 20.08
CA PRO A 322 11.52 -2.65 19.47
C PRO A 322 11.96 -1.62 20.52
N CYS A 323 13.16 -1.11 20.37
CA CYS A 323 13.70 -0.16 21.32
C CYS A 323 13.08 1.24 21.11
N PRO A 324 12.71 1.95 22.19
CA PRO A 324 12.44 3.37 22.11
C PRO A 324 13.63 4.05 21.44
N HIS A 325 13.39 4.82 20.37
CA HIS A 325 14.39 5.61 19.63
C HIS A 325 15.27 4.86 18.62
N THR A 326 14.85 3.67 18.14
CA THR A 326 15.55 2.95 17.06
C THR A 326 14.67 2.88 15.81
N HIS A 327 15.31 2.79 14.63
CA HIS A 327 14.65 2.84 13.32
C HIS A 327 13.78 4.08 13.06
N ARG A 328 14.10 5.21 13.68
CA ARG A 328 13.33 6.47 13.55
C ARG A 328 13.95 7.49 12.62
N SER A 329 15.20 7.30 12.25
CA SER A 329 15.93 8.24 11.38
C SER A 329 15.62 8.07 9.89
N GLY A 330 14.93 6.98 9.51
CA GLY A 330 14.51 6.71 8.13
C GLY A 330 13.80 7.91 7.50
N PHE A 331 14.31 8.35 6.34
CA PHE A 331 13.90 9.58 5.67
C PHE A 331 13.78 9.36 4.16
N GLY A 332 12.82 8.52 3.80
CA GLY A 332 12.48 8.16 2.44
C GLY A 332 11.78 9.28 1.66
N ALA A 333 11.59 8.99 0.38
CA ALA A 333 10.72 9.79 -0.46
C ALA A 333 9.24 9.55 -0.14
N HIS A 334 8.34 10.41 -0.59
CA HIS A 334 6.91 10.25 -0.34
C HIS A 334 6.03 10.71 -1.52
N LEU A 335 4.81 10.20 -1.58
CA LEU A 335 3.80 10.63 -2.54
C LEU A 335 2.59 11.18 -1.78
N LEU A 336 2.11 12.36 -2.16
CA LEU A 336 0.90 12.97 -1.62
C LEU A 336 -0.03 13.35 -2.78
N VAL A 337 -1.23 12.80 -2.77
CA VAL A 337 -2.34 13.19 -3.65
C VAL A 337 -3.34 13.96 -2.80
N SER A 338 -3.50 15.25 -3.08
CA SER A 338 -4.36 16.15 -2.30
C SER A 338 -5.00 17.22 -3.18
N ASP A 339 -5.80 18.11 -2.59
CA ASP A 339 -6.35 19.29 -3.27
C ASP A 339 -7.15 18.97 -4.54
N GLY A 340 -7.84 17.83 -4.57
CA GLY A 340 -8.62 17.36 -5.72
C GLY A 340 -7.79 16.63 -6.79
N GLY A 341 -6.52 16.34 -6.52
CA GLY A 341 -5.67 15.56 -7.41
C GLY A 341 -6.16 14.12 -7.61
N VAL A 342 -5.77 13.54 -8.73
CA VAL A 342 -6.11 12.17 -9.15
C VAL A 342 -4.84 11.40 -9.42
N ALA A 343 -4.77 10.15 -8.95
CA ALA A 343 -3.64 9.28 -9.25
C ALA A 343 -4.08 7.90 -9.73
N HIS A 344 -3.53 7.51 -10.88
CA HIS A 344 -3.63 6.21 -11.51
C HIS A 344 -2.28 5.53 -11.44
N ILE A 345 -2.12 4.56 -10.54
CA ILE A 345 -0.84 3.91 -10.26
C ILE A 345 -0.98 2.42 -10.51
N SER A 346 -0.26 1.91 -11.51
CA SER A 346 -0.24 0.51 -11.93
C SER A 346 1.18 -0.01 -12.09
N GLY A 347 1.50 -1.11 -11.42
CA GLY A 347 2.78 -1.78 -11.64
C GLY A 347 3.97 -0.87 -11.31
N VAL A 348 3.90 -0.14 -10.20
CA VAL A 348 4.94 0.76 -9.71
C VAL A 348 5.63 0.16 -8.48
N GLU A 349 6.95 0.29 -8.40
CA GLU A 349 7.75 -0.08 -7.24
C GLU A 349 8.09 1.18 -6.44
N PHE A 350 7.76 1.14 -5.16
CA PHE A 350 8.05 2.17 -4.17
C PHE A 350 9.11 1.61 -3.22
N TYR A 351 10.33 2.15 -3.29
CA TYR A 351 11.48 1.65 -2.54
C TYR A 351 12.13 2.77 -1.71
N ARG A 352 12.54 2.52 -0.46
CA ARG A 352 13.08 3.59 0.42
C ARG A 352 12.13 4.78 0.52
N MET A 353 10.84 4.50 0.72
CA MET A 353 9.78 5.49 0.81
C MET A 353 9.30 5.65 2.26
N GLY A 354 8.54 6.71 2.53
CA GLY A 354 8.05 7.05 3.86
C GLY A 354 9.09 7.78 4.72
N GLN A 355 8.65 8.64 5.63
CA GLN A 355 9.53 9.34 6.58
C GLN A 355 9.10 9.01 8.00
N THR A 356 9.93 8.26 8.74
CA THR A 356 9.51 7.69 10.02
C THR A 356 9.08 8.77 11.00
N ASN A 357 7.90 8.56 11.60
CA ASN A 357 7.31 9.46 12.59
C ASN A 357 7.13 10.91 12.06
N ARG A 358 6.82 11.06 10.77
CA ARG A 358 6.36 12.32 10.14
C ARG A 358 5.02 12.08 9.44
N LEU A 359 3.95 12.66 9.99
CA LEU A 359 2.60 12.49 9.45
C LEU A 359 2.49 13.03 8.01
N GLY A 360 1.73 12.31 7.18
CA GLY A 360 1.48 12.66 5.79
C GLY A 360 2.69 12.51 4.86
N ARG A 361 3.71 11.75 5.26
CA ARG A 361 4.92 11.48 4.46
C ARG A 361 5.06 9.97 4.28
N TYR A 362 4.21 9.41 3.44
CA TYR A 362 4.05 7.96 3.21
C TYR A 362 4.38 7.59 1.75
N PRO A 363 4.65 6.30 1.46
CA PRO A 363 4.89 5.85 0.08
C PRO A 363 3.78 6.23 -0.90
N VAL A 364 2.51 6.07 -0.49
CA VAL A 364 1.32 6.52 -1.22
C VAL A 364 0.31 7.09 -0.21
N HIS A 365 -0.10 8.36 -0.39
CA HIS A 365 -1.05 9.01 0.50
C HIS A 365 -2.15 9.73 -0.29
N PHE A 366 -3.38 9.23 -0.20
CA PHE A 366 -4.58 9.90 -0.68
C PHE A 366 -5.17 10.73 0.47
N HIS A 367 -5.08 12.04 0.37
CA HIS A 367 -5.34 12.96 1.47
C HIS A 367 -6.50 13.90 1.16
N MET A 368 -7.58 13.75 1.95
CA MET A 368 -8.75 14.63 1.96
C MET A 368 -9.40 14.84 0.59
N LEU A 369 -9.43 13.80 -0.25
CA LEU A 369 -10.03 13.86 -1.59
C LEU A 369 -11.56 13.82 -1.55
N GLY A 370 -12.17 13.45 -0.41
CA GLY A 370 -13.59 13.19 -0.32
C GLY A 370 -14.03 12.18 -1.39
N HIS A 371 -15.10 12.48 -2.12
CA HIS A 371 -15.58 11.63 -3.21
C HIS A 371 -14.73 11.70 -4.49
N GLY A 372 -13.76 12.61 -4.57
CA GLY A 372 -12.80 12.69 -5.68
C GLY A 372 -11.87 11.48 -5.76
N GLY A 373 -11.76 10.69 -4.68
CA GLY A 373 -11.00 9.44 -4.67
C GLY A 373 -11.56 8.35 -5.60
N ALA A 374 -12.79 8.49 -6.11
CA ALA A 374 -13.43 7.50 -6.99
C ALA A 374 -12.69 7.26 -8.32
N ASP A 375 -11.93 8.25 -8.80
CA ASP A 375 -11.09 8.14 -9.98
C ASP A 375 -9.63 7.81 -9.62
N SER A 376 -9.32 7.40 -8.38
CA SER A 376 -7.94 7.12 -7.96
C SER A 376 -7.72 5.65 -7.61
N TYR A 377 -6.57 5.14 -8.01
CA TYR A 377 -6.18 3.77 -7.73
C TYR A 377 -4.67 3.57 -7.56
N VAL A 378 -4.34 2.54 -6.79
CA VAL A 378 -3.03 1.91 -6.77
C VAL A 378 -3.21 0.40 -6.90
N HIS A 379 -2.70 -0.17 -7.99
CA HIS A 379 -2.80 -1.60 -8.25
C HIS A 379 -1.52 -2.25 -8.73
N GLY A 380 -1.39 -3.55 -8.44
CA GLY A 380 -0.27 -4.37 -8.92
C GLY A 380 1.10 -3.88 -8.48
N SER A 381 1.17 -2.95 -7.52
CA SER A 381 2.38 -2.21 -7.16
C SER A 381 3.09 -2.89 -5.98
N ALA A 382 4.37 -2.56 -5.79
CA ALA A 382 5.18 -3.07 -4.69
C ALA A 382 5.65 -1.91 -3.81
N ILE A 383 5.52 -2.03 -2.49
CA ILE A 383 6.01 -1.05 -1.52
C ILE A 383 6.92 -1.78 -0.55
N TRP A 384 8.22 -1.57 -0.64
CA TRP A 384 9.13 -2.33 0.22
C TRP A 384 10.34 -1.53 0.69
N HIS A 385 10.87 -1.92 1.85
CA HIS A 385 11.84 -1.11 2.59
C HIS A 385 11.27 0.29 2.88
N SER A 386 10.07 0.29 3.48
CA SER A 386 9.30 1.49 3.79
C SER A 386 9.55 1.96 5.23
N PHE A 387 9.95 3.21 5.36
CA PHE A 387 10.28 3.80 6.65
C PHE A 387 9.05 4.36 7.38
N TYR A 388 7.89 4.49 6.71
CA TYR A 388 6.64 4.85 7.39
C TYR A 388 5.39 4.57 6.53
N ARG A 389 4.59 3.58 6.94
CA ARG A 389 3.34 3.09 6.34
C ARG A 389 3.54 2.55 4.93
N CYS A 390 2.46 2.19 4.24
CA CYS A 390 2.49 1.80 2.84
C CYS A 390 1.52 2.68 2.04
N VAL A 391 0.25 2.28 1.96
CA VAL A 391 -0.81 3.04 1.31
C VAL A 391 -1.72 3.60 2.39
N VAL A 392 -1.85 4.92 2.42
CA VAL A 392 -2.72 5.63 3.36
C VAL A 392 -3.88 6.26 2.61
N VAL A 393 -5.08 5.99 3.09
CA VAL A 393 -6.32 6.66 2.66
C VAL A 393 -6.79 7.46 3.86
N HIS A 394 -6.82 8.78 3.71
CA HIS A 394 -7.19 9.73 4.74
C HIS A 394 -8.28 10.64 4.20
N GLY A 395 -9.47 10.64 4.81
CA GLY A 395 -10.59 11.51 4.42
C GLY A 395 -10.98 11.38 2.95
N SER A 396 -10.76 10.20 2.36
CA SER A 396 -10.94 9.91 0.94
C SER A 396 -11.82 8.66 0.78
N HIS A 397 -12.70 8.69 -0.22
CA HIS A 397 -13.70 7.65 -0.45
C HIS A 397 -13.54 7.05 -1.84
N LYS A 398 -13.96 5.80 -2.00
CA LYS A 398 -13.99 5.09 -3.31
C LYS A 398 -12.62 4.90 -3.98
N VAL A 399 -11.53 5.02 -3.23
CA VAL A 399 -10.18 4.72 -3.74
C VAL A 399 -10.01 3.21 -3.90
N HIS A 400 -9.39 2.79 -5.01
CA HIS A 400 -9.09 1.37 -5.26
C HIS A 400 -7.63 1.05 -4.90
N VAL A 401 -7.44 0.22 -3.87
CA VAL A 401 -6.13 -0.27 -3.40
C VAL A 401 -6.12 -1.78 -3.59
N THR A 402 -5.61 -2.28 -4.72
CA THR A 402 -5.75 -3.70 -5.06
C THR A 402 -4.49 -4.39 -5.56
N HIS A 403 -4.32 -5.67 -5.27
CA HIS A 403 -3.21 -6.47 -5.82
C HIS A 403 -1.82 -5.88 -5.52
N ASN A 404 -1.66 -5.13 -4.43
CA ASN A 404 -0.36 -4.57 -4.06
C ASN A 404 0.39 -5.53 -3.14
N VAL A 405 1.72 -5.45 -3.15
CA VAL A 405 2.59 -6.17 -2.23
C VAL A 405 3.31 -5.15 -1.38
N ALA A 406 3.29 -5.34 -0.07
CA ALA A 406 4.06 -4.53 0.85
C ALA A 406 4.92 -5.39 1.78
N TYR A 407 6.18 -5.00 1.96
CA TYR A 407 7.18 -5.78 2.69
C TYR A 407 8.19 -4.91 3.42
N ASP A 408 8.52 -5.24 4.67
CA ASP A 408 9.44 -4.47 5.52
C ASP A 408 9.00 -3.01 5.64
N ALA A 409 7.92 -2.80 6.41
CA ALA A 409 7.29 -1.49 6.56
C ALA A 409 7.12 -1.09 8.03
N ILE A 410 7.49 0.14 8.40
CA ILE A 410 7.29 0.68 9.75
C ILE A 410 5.91 1.32 9.87
N GLY A 411 5.15 1.04 10.93
CA GLY A 411 3.80 1.55 11.16
C GLY A 411 2.75 0.79 10.35
N HIS A 412 1.47 1.14 10.52
CA HIS A 412 0.39 0.45 9.80
C HIS A 412 0.57 0.56 8.28
N CYS A 413 0.47 -0.56 7.58
CA CYS A 413 0.82 -0.63 6.17
C CYS A 413 -0.31 -0.12 5.26
N TYR A 414 -1.43 -0.85 5.16
CA TYR A 414 -2.65 -0.39 4.51
C TYR A 414 -3.56 0.27 5.56
N TYR A 415 -3.62 1.60 5.57
CA TYR A 415 -4.11 2.38 6.71
C TYR A 415 -5.25 3.33 6.32
N LEU A 416 -6.41 3.15 6.96
CA LEU A 416 -7.52 4.11 6.97
C LEU A 416 -7.37 5.02 8.19
N GLU A 417 -7.13 6.32 7.98
CA GLU A 417 -6.58 7.18 9.02
C GLU A 417 -7.59 7.59 10.10
N ASP A 418 -8.77 8.08 9.72
CA ASP A 418 -9.70 8.71 10.66
C ASP A 418 -10.97 7.91 10.92
N GLY A 419 -11.25 6.88 10.11
CA GLY A 419 -12.48 6.09 10.19
C GLY A 419 -13.68 6.75 9.48
N VAL A 420 -13.46 7.88 8.81
CA VAL A 420 -14.46 8.51 7.94
C VAL A 420 -14.36 8.02 6.49
N GLU A 421 -13.31 7.28 6.14
CA GLU A 421 -13.08 6.76 4.79
C GLU A 421 -14.11 5.67 4.47
N GLU A 422 -14.77 5.79 3.32
CA GLU A 422 -15.93 4.96 2.96
C GLU A 422 -15.86 4.49 1.51
N GLN A 423 -16.47 3.34 1.27
CA GLN A 423 -16.63 2.71 -0.04
C GLN A 423 -15.32 2.50 -0.80
N ASN A 424 -14.18 2.50 -0.11
CA ASN A 424 -12.90 2.15 -0.70
C ASN A 424 -12.85 0.64 -0.93
N ILE A 425 -12.07 0.22 -1.93
CA ILE A 425 -11.82 -1.19 -2.23
C ILE A 425 -10.39 -1.51 -1.81
N ILE A 426 -10.24 -2.41 -0.85
CA ILE A 426 -8.95 -2.89 -0.35
C ILE A 426 -8.94 -4.39 -0.62
N ALA A 427 -8.43 -4.80 -1.78
CA ALA A 427 -8.60 -6.16 -2.25
C ALA A 427 -7.32 -6.83 -2.75
N PHE A 428 -7.11 -8.09 -2.37
CA PHE A 428 -6.01 -8.93 -2.86
C PHE A 428 -4.62 -8.33 -2.63
N ASN A 429 -4.43 -7.52 -1.59
CA ASN A 429 -3.13 -7.01 -1.21
C ASN A 429 -2.40 -7.98 -0.26
N LEU A 430 -1.07 -7.93 -0.26
CA LEU A 430 -0.21 -8.64 0.69
C LEU A 430 0.53 -7.63 1.56
N ALA A 431 0.50 -7.81 2.88
CA ALA A 431 1.37 -7.10 3.81
C ALA A 431 2.26 -8.11 4.57
N ALA A 432 3.57 -7.95 4.50
CA ALA A 432 4.53 -8.83 5.16
C ALA A 432 5.56 -8.04 5.98
N HIS A 433 5.99 -8.58 7.12
CA HIS A 433 7.08 -8.02 7.93
C HIS A 433 6.84 -6.54 8.32
N VAL A 434 5.73 -6.30 9.03
CA VAL A 434 5.33 -4.96 9.49
C VAL A 434 5.86 -4.69 10.91
N HIS A 435 6.42 -3.50 11.11
CA HIS A 435 7.13 -3.12 12.33
C HIS A 435 6.38 -2.07 13.13
N ILE A 436 6.23 -2.29 14.43
CA ILE A 436 5.68 -1.28 15.35
C ILE A 436 6.70 -0.18 15.64
N ILE A 437 6.20 0.95 16.16
CA ILE A 437 7.04 2.03 16.68
C ILE A 437 7.04 2.00 18.20
N GLY A 438 8.21 1.78 18.80
CA GLY A 438 8.39 1.79 20.25
C GLY A 438 7.86 0.55 20.95
N THR A 439 7.34 0.74 22.16
CA THR A 439 6.89 -0.36 23.02
C THR A 439 5.47 -0.77 22.66
N PRO A 440 5.21 -2.07 22.40
CA PRO A 440 3.86 -2.52 22.09
C PRO A 440 2.86 -2.23 23.20
N ALA A 441 1.63 -1.92 22.82
CA ALA A 441 0.51 -1.88 23.76
C ALA A 441 0.17 -3.29 24.23
N THR A 442 -0.01 -3.46 25.54
CA THR A 442 -0.21 -4.78 26.16
C THR A 442 -1.45 -4.76 27.03
N GLY A 443 -2.15 -5.89 27.11
CA GLY A 443 -3.42 -5.98 27.81
C GLY A 443 -4.03 -7.37 27.79
N PHE A 444 -4.97 -7.64 28.69
CA PHE A 444 -5.77 -8.87 28.71
C PHE A 444 -7.26 -8.53 28.63
N GLY A 445 -8.01 -9.22 27.76
CA GLY A 445 -9.44 -8.98 27.58
C GLY A 445 -9.73 -7.58 27.03
N GLN A 446 -10.58 -6.81 27.71
CA GLN A 446 -10.92 -5.42 27.36
C GLN A 446 -10.03 -4.38 28.05
N THR A 447 -9.01 -4.80 28.81
CA THR A 447 -8.06 -3.89 29.47
C THR A 447 -6.80 -3.79 28.63
N ILE A 448 -6.55 -2.62 28.04
CA ILE A 448 -5.33 -2.34 27.26
C ILE A 448 -4.56 -1.19 27.92
N ALA A 449 -3.23 -1.23 27.79
CA ALA A 449 -2.38 -0.10 28.18
C ALA A 449 -2.80 1.16 27.42
N GLU A 450 -2.96 2.26 28.15
CA GLU A 450 -3.20 3.57 27.55
C GLU A 450 -1.89 4.12 26.98
N VAL A 451 -1.83 4.33 25.67
CA VAL A 451 -0.68 4.91 24.97
C VAL A 451 -1.07 6.29 24.46
N ARG A 452 -0.24 7.28 24.74
CA ARG A 452 -0.46 8.68 24.35
C ARG A 452 0.60 9.10 23.34
N SER A 453 0.25 10.07 22.51
CA SER A 453 1.19 10.62 21.54
C SER A 453 2.27 11.42 22.24
N HIS A 454 3.46 11.41 21.67
CA HIS A 454 4.60 12.22 22.10
C HIS A 454 5.57 12.41 20.93
N GLU A 455 6.67 13.14 21.12
CA GLU A 455 7.61 13.55 20.06
C GLU A 455 8.22 12.39 19.22
N HIS A 456 8.07 11.17 19.72
CA HIS A 456 8.70 9.95 19.25
C HIS A 456 7.69 8.87 18.83
N LEU A 457 6.41 9.17 18.97
CA LEU A 457 5.27 8.34 18.61
C LEU A 457 4.10 9.31 18.36
N LEU A 458 4.04 9.86 17.14
CA LEU A 458 3.01 10.85 16.80
C LEU A 458 1.62 10.22 16.74
N ASN A 459 1.52 9.00 16.21
CA ASN A 459 0.29 8.22 16.23
C ASN A 459 0.43 7.06 17.24
N PRO A 460 -0.33 7.09 18.36
CA PRO A 460 -0.26 6.06 19.39
C PRO A 460 -0.58 4.66 18.88
N ALA A 461 -1.38 4.52 17.82
CA ALA A 461 -1.76 3.22 17.26
C ALA A 461 -0.55 2.47 16.67
N ASP A 462 0.53 3.16 16.27
CA ASP A 462 1.70 2.53 15.64
C ASP A 462 2.49 1.62 16.59
N VAL A 463 2.23 1.65 17.90
CA VAL A 463 2.72 0.62 18.85
C VAL A 463 2.10 -0.76 18.60
N ALA A 464 1.00 -0.81 17.86
CA ALA A 464 0.27 -2.01 17.47
C ALA A 464 0.12 -2.06 15.94
N ALA A 465 1.14 -1.59 15.20
CA ALA A 465 1.18 -1.61 13.76
C ALA A 465 0.75 -2.98 13.18
N SER A 466 -0.06 -2.90 12.13
CA SER A 466 -0.72 -4.03 11.47
C SER A 466 -0.53 -3.94 9.96
N GLY A 467 -0.65 -5.09 9.27
CA GLY A 467 -0.72 -5.12 7.81
C GLY A 467 -1.90 -4.29 7.29
N PHE A 468 -3.06 -4.43 7.95
CA PHE A 468 -4.30 -3.74 7.58
C PHE A 468 -4.88 -3.06 8.82
N TYR A 469 -5.09 -1.75 8.75
CA TYR A 469 -5.77 -0.97 9.78
C TYR A 469 -7.04 -0.39 9.18
N ILE A 470 -8.15 -1.09 9.40
CA ILE A 470 -9.45 -0.80 8.81
C ILE A 470 -10.35 -0.25 9.91
N SER A 471 -10.36 1.07 10.06
CA SER A 471 -11.12 1.78 11.10
C SER A 471 -12.61 1.93 10.78
N ASN A 472 -13.03 1.70 9.53
CA ASN A 472 -14.42 1.78 9.09
C ASN A 472 -14.80 0.56 8.25
N ALA A 473 -15.85 -0.15 8.66
CA ALA A 473 -16.34 -1.35 7.98
C ALA A 473 -17.18 -1.06 6.72
N TYR A 474 -17.54 0.20 6.46
CA TYR A 474 -18.20 0.58 5.21
C TYR A 474 -17.21 0.71 4.05
N ASN A 475 -16.32 -0.27 3.91
CA ASN A 475 -15.34 -0.43 2.85
C ASN A 475 -15.35 -1.90 2.40
N GLU A 476 -14.95 -2.16 1.16
CA GLU A 476 -14.83 -3.54 0.66
C GLU A 476 -13.43 -4.07 0.96
N VAL A 477 -13.33 -5.11 1.79
CA VAL A 477 -12.06 -5.75 2.18
C VAL A 477 -12.11 -7.22 1.77
N VAL A 478 -11.38 -7.59 0.71
CA VAL A 478 -11.54 -8.90 0.07
C VAL A 478 -10.20 -9.53 -0.27
N GLY A 479 -9.98 -10.79 0.10
CA GLY A 479 -8.87 -11.60 -0.41
C GLY A 479 -7.46 -11.12 -0.08
N ASN A 480 -7.31 -10.20 0.88
CA ASN A 480 -6.00 -9.75 1.35
C ASN A 480 -5.29 -10.84 2.19
N ALA A 481 -3.98 -10.77 2.27
CA ALA A 481 -3.15 -11.62 3.12
C ALA A 481 -2.17 -10.78 3.96
N ALA A 482 -1.92 -11.22 5.19
CA ALA A 482 -0.98 -10.59 6.09
C ALA A 482 -0.08 -11.64 6.74
N SER A 483 1.22 -11.35 6.87
CA SER A 483 2.17 -12.12 7.67
C SER A 483 3.08 -11.17 8.44
N GLY A 484 3.12 -11.30 9.77
CA GLY A 484 3.79 -10.35 10.65
C GLY A 484 2.97 -9.10 10.98
N GLY A 485 3.57 -8.19 11.74
CA GLY A 485 2.85 -7.13 12.47
C GLY A 485 2.52 -7.53 13.91
N TRP A 486 2.17 -6.54 14.74
CA TRP A 486 1.79 -6.79 16.14
C TRP A 486 0.31 -7.15 16.28
N ALA A 487 -0.54 -6.41 15.57
CA ALA A 487 -1.96 -6.75 15.44
C ALA A 487 -2.18 -7.37 14.05
N GLY A 488 -2.69 -8.61 14.05
CA GLY A 488 -3.07 -9.37 12.86
C GLY A 488 -4.50 -9.09 12.43
#